data_AF-A0A438D4D2-F1
#
_entry.id   AF-A0A438D4D2-F1
#
_cell.length_a   1.000
_cell.length_b   1.000
_cell.length_c   1.000
_cell.angle_alpha   90.00
_cell.angle_beta   90.00
_cell.angle_gamma   90.00
#
_symmetry.space_group_name_H-M   'P 1'
#
loop_
_entity.id
_entity.type
_entity.pdbx_description
1 polymer ?
#
loop_
_entity_poly.entity_id
_entity_poly.type
_entity_poly.pdbx_seq_one_letter_code
_entity_poly.pdbx_strand_id
1 'polypeptide(L)'
;MEKNEEEEDQEIESFSSDDEEDKGGAEKCIKHYSSSQRILLVGEGDFSFSLSLAKAFGSGHNMVATSLDTQESLARKYSNGIENVRQLEARSCLVLHGVDATQMSQHFFLRTQRFDRIIYNFPMWVFSIKRIAIARSS
;
A
#
# COMPACT_ATOMS: atom_id res chain seq x y z
N MET A 1 -50.43 -2.25 34.53
CA MET A 1 -49.22 -2.45 35.35
C MET A 1 -48.23 -3.13 34.43
N GLU A 2 -47.44 -2.36 33.67
CA GLU A 2 -46.24 -1.61 34.15
C GLU A 2 -45.32 -2.56 34.93
N LYS A 3 -44.04 -2.74 34.63
CA LYS A 3 -43.00 -1.90 34.00
C LYS A 3 -41.74 -2.81 33.99
N ASN A 4 -40.81 -2.87 33.03
CA ASN A 4 -39.77 -1.92 32.60
C ASN A 4 -39.07 -2.62 31.41
N GLU A 5 -38.83 -2.01 30.25
CA GLU A 5 -37.80 -1.00 29.96
C GLU A 5 -36.38 -1.51 30.22
N GLU A 6 -35.65 -1.78 29.13
CA GLU A 6 -34.28 -1.31 28.88
C GLU A 6 -33.93 -1.64 27.41
N GLU A 7 -34.14 -0.62 26.56
CA GLU A 7 -33.57 -0.47 25.22
C GLU A 7 -32.15 0.07 25.38
N GLU A 8 -31.15 -0.57 24.77
CA GLU A 8 -29.83 0.03 24.57
C GLU A 8 -29.61 0.22 23.07
N ASP A 9 -29.94 1.44 22.63
CA ASP A 9 -29.43 2.05 21.42
C ASP A 9 -27.91 2.27 21.58
N GLN A 10 -27.11 1.66 20.73
CA GLN A 10 -25.73 2.11 20.52
C GLN A 10 -25.59 2.68 19.12
N GLU A 11 -25.71 4.00 19.13
CA GLU A 11 -25.30 5.02 18.17
C GLU A 11 -24.38 4.52 17.06
N ILE A 12 -24.94 4.52 15.85
CA ILE A 12 -24.20 4.52 14.60
C ILE A 12 -23.44 5.86 14.55
N GLU A 13 -22.17 5.86 14.95
CA GLU A 13 -21.28 6.98 14.70
C GLU A 13 -21.25 7.25 13.19
N SER A 14 -21.76 8.41 12.84
CA SER A 14 -21.76 8.97 11.50
C SER A 14 -20.31 9.11 11.00
N PHE A 15 -19.84 8.09 10.28
CA PHE A 15 -18.63 8.22 9.48
C PHE A 15 -18.97 9.16 8.32
N SER A 16 -18.55 10.41 8.46
CA SER A 16 -18.70 11.43 7.42
C SER A 16 -18.01 10.94 6.15
N SER A 17 -18.84 10.62 5.16
CA SER A 17 -18.45 10.36 3.78
C SER A 17 -17.81 11.60 3.20
N ASP A 18 -16.49 11.68 3.26
CA ASP A 18 -15.73 12.43 2.26
C ASP A 18 -15.64 11.54 1.01
N ASP A 19 -16.81 11.28 0.41
CA ASP A 19 -16.94 10.80 -0.96
C ASP A 19 -16.54 11.97 -1.86
N GLU A 20 -15.23 12.19 -1.98
CA GLU A 20 -14.66 12.97 -3.08
C GLU A 20 -14.97 12.19 -4.36
N GLU A 21 -16.13 12.50 -4.95
CA GLU A 21 -16.53 12.12 -6.30
C GLU A 21 -15.35 12.40 -7.25
N ASP A 22 -14.69 11.34 -7.71
CA ASP A 22 -13.65 11.41 -8.73
C ASP A 22 -14.27 11.93 -10.03
N LYS A 23 -14.27 13.26 -10.18
CA LYS A 23 -14.62 13.95 -11.40
C LYS A 23 -13.58 13.65 -12.47
N GLY A 24 -13.76 12.53 -13.18
CA GLY A 24 -13.15 12.22 -14.47
C GLY A 24 -11.76 12.84 -14.67
N GLY A 25 -10.84 12.55 -13.76
CA GLY A 25 -9.57 13.25 -13.66
C GLY A 25 -8.70 13.01 -14.87
N ALA A 26 -8.14 14.09 -15.44
CA ALA A 26 -7.08 14.00 -16.44
C ALA A 26 -5.97 13.05 -15.96
N GLU A 27 -5.47 12.21 -16.87
CA GLU A 27 -4.41 11.24 -16.60
C GLU A 27 -3.23 11.88 -15.83
N LYS A 28 -2.90 11.35 -14.66
CA LYS A 28 -1.78 11.84 -13.86
C LYS A 28 -0.54 11.02 -14.13
N CYS A 29 0.50 11.68 -14.63
CA CYS A 29 1.78 11.05 -14.95
C CYS A 29 2.86 11.47 -13.95
N ILE A 30 3.55 10.49 -13.37
CA ILE A 30 4.70 10.66 -12.49
C ILE A 30 5.90 9.97 -13.13
N LYS A 31 6.80 10.75 -13.74
CA LYS A 31 7.95 10.25 -14.51
C LYS A 31 7.53 9.24 -15.59
N HIS A 32 7.65 7.94 -15.32
CA HIS A 32 7.34 6.84 -16.24
C HIS A 32 6.06 6.07 -15.88
N TYR A 33 5.40 6.49 -14.81
CA TYR A 33 4.18 5.88 -14.30
C TYR A 33 3.00 6.77 -14.62
N SER A 34 1.90 6.17 -15.04
CA SER A 34 0.63 6.86 -15.26
C SER A 34 -0.47 6.23 -14.43
N SER A 35 -1.44 7.04 -14.00
CA SER A 35 -2.65 6.57 -13.31
C SER A 35 -3.50 5.60 -14.15
N SER A 36 -3.33 5.60 -15.48
CA SER A 36 -4.01 4.67 -16.41
C SER A 36 -3.35 3.29 -16.48
N GLN A 37 -2.10 3.15 -16.01
CA GLN A 37 -1.34 1.91 -16.11
C GLN A 37 -1.70 0.94 -14.99
N ARG A 38 -1.72 -0.35 -15.32
CA ARG A 38 -1.82 -1.45 -14.35
C ARG A 38 -0.45 -1.69 -13.73
N ILE A 39 -0.30 -1.40 -12.44
CA ILE A 39 0.98 -1.44 -11.73
C ILE A 39 0.96 -2.53 -10.66
N LEU A 40 1.97 -3.39 -10.68
CA LEU A 40 2.22 -4.38 -9.63
C LEU A 40 3.41 -3.94 -8.78
N LEU A 41 3.22 -3.80 -7.48
CA LEU A 41 4.26 -3.49 -6.51
C LEU A 41 4.62 -4.76 -5.75
N VAL A 42 5.88 -5.16 -5.85
CA VAL A 42 6.41 -6.42 -5.33
C VAL A 42 7.41 -6.16 -4.22
N GLY A 43 7.20 -6.86 -3.10
CA GLY A 43 8.12 -6.79 -1.96
C GLY A 43 7.89 -5.56 -1.08
N GLU A 44 6.66 -5.09 -0.97
CA GLU A 44 6.35 -4.00 -0.03
C GLU A 44 6.60 -4.46 1.40
N GLY A 45 7.30 -3.61 2.17
CA GLY A 45 7.49 -3.77 3.61
C GLY A 45 6.31 -3.18 4.36
N ASP A 46 6.32 -1.86 4.53
CA ASP A 46 5.30 -1.09 5.27
C ASP A 46 4.22 -0.45 4.38
N PHE A 47 4.22 -0.74 3.08
CA PHE A 47 3.32 -0.18 2.07
C PHE A 47 3.42 1.36 1.87
N SER A 48 4.41 2.03 2.46
CA SER A 48 4.55 3.49 2.37
C SER A 48 4.81 3.98 0.94
N PHE A 49 5.56 3.22 0.15
CA PHE A 49 5.84 3.55 -1.25
C PHE A 49 4.58 3.43 -2.09
N SER A 50 3.87 2.30 -2.00
CA SER A 50 2.58 2.11 -2.67
C SER A 50 1.59 3.21 -2.30
N LEU A 51 1.49 3.55 -1.02
CA LEU A 51 0.57 4.60 -0.54
C LEU A 51 0.93 5.97 -1.12
N SER A 52 2.22 6.30 -1.16
CA SER A 52 2.69 7.56 -1.73
C SER A 52 2.36 7.65 -3.22
N LEU A 53 2.53 6.55 -3.96
CA LEU A 53 2.20 6.48 -5.39
C LEU A 53 0.69 6.60 -5.63
N ALA A 54 -0.13 5.88 -4.85
CA ALA A 54 -1.59 5.97 -4.92
C ALA A 54 -2.09 7.38 -4.57
N LYS A 55 -1.51 8.04 -3.56
CA LYS A 55 -1.80 9.43 -3.22
C LYS A 55 -1.46 10.39 -4.36
N ALA A 56 -0.31 10.18 -5.01
CA ALA A 56 0.13 11.05 -6.10
C ALA A 56 -0.75 10.87 -7.36
N PHE A 57 -1.27 9.67 -7.62
CA PHE A 57 -2.31 9.46 -8.64
C PHE A 57 -3.70 9.92 -8.19
N GLY A 58 -3.95 10.00 -6.88
CA GLY A 58 -5.26 10.27 -6.29
C GLY A 58 -6.16 9.05 -6.22
N SER A 59 -5.80 7.94 -6.87
CA SER A 59 -6.49 6.66 -6.82
C SER A 59 -5.47 5.52 -6.92
N GLY A 60 -5.79 4.39 -6.29
CA GLY A 60 -5.04 3.15 -6.32
C GLY A 60 -5.69 2.04 -7.14
N HIS A 61 -6.80 2.31 -7.86
CA HIS A 61 -7.62 1.26 -8.47
C HIS A 61 -6.91 0.35 -9.49
N ASN A 62 -5.85 0.86 -10.13
CA ASN A 62 -5.02 0.11 -11.08
C ASN A 62 -3.76 -0.48 -10.45
N MET A 63 -3.60 -0.36 -9.13
CA MET A 63 -2.43 -0.80 -8.40
C MET A 63 -2.73 -2.09 -7.64
N VAL A 64 -1.76 -2.99 -7.64
CA VAL A 64 -1.75 -4.19 -6.80
C VAL A 64 -0.47 -4.17 -5.99
N ALA A 65 -0.57 -4.03 -4.68
CA ALA A 65 0.57 -4.02 -3.77
C ALA A 65 0.71 -5.36 -3.05
N THR A 66 1.90 -5.93 -3.04
CA THR A 66 2.16 -7.27 -2.51
C THR A 66 3.29 -7.25 -1.50
N SER A 67 3.11 -7.93 -0.37
CA SER A 67 4.15 -8.12 0.65
C SER A 67 4.42 -9.60 0.90
N LEU A 68 5.67 -9.95 1.23
CA LEU A 68 6.01 -11.30 1.71
C LEU A 68 5.48 -11.53 3.13
N ASP A 69 5.40 -10.47 3.93
CA ASP A 69 4.92 -10.53 5.30
C ASP A 69 3.41 -10.77 5.36
N THR A 70 2.97 -11.54 6.37
CA THR A 70 1.56 -11.66 6.74
C THR A 70 1.06 -10.37 7.40
N GLN A 71 -0.26 -10.16 7.42
CA GLN A 71 -0.85 -8.99 8.09
C GLN A 71 -0.45 -8.87 9.57
N GLU A 72 -0.38 -10.00 10.29
CA GLU A 72 0.12 -10.02 11.68
C GLU A 72 1.58 -9.61 11.78
N SER A 73 2.42 -10.09 10.87
CA SER A 73 3.85 -9.76 10.84
C SER A 73 4.06 -8.30 10.48
N LEU A 74 3.26 -7.76 9.57
CA LEU A 74 3.23 -6.35 9.21
C LEU A 74 2.92 -5.47 10.45
N ALA A 75 1.87 -5.81 11.21
CA ALA A 75 1.49 -5.08 12.43
C ALA A 75 2.60 -5.07 13.49
N ARG A 76 3.35 -6.18 13.61
CA ARG A 76 4.45 -6.29 14.58
C ARG A 76 5.73 -5.58 14.12
N LYS A 77 6.06 -5.64 12.83
CA LYS A 77 7.31 -5.11 12.27
C LYS A 77 7.24 -3.61 12.01
N TYR A 78 6.07 -3.10 11.63
CA TYR A 78 5.91 -1.72 11.17
C TYR A 78 4.74 -1.05 11.90
N SER A 79 5.04 -0.04 12.72
CA SER A 79 4.02 0.70 13.47
C SER A 79 2.94 1.30 12.58
N ASN A 80 3.31 1.73 11.37
CA ASN A 80 2.43 2.40 10.42
C ASN A 80 1.90 1.46 9.31
N GLY A 81 2.32 0.18 9.30
CA GLY A 81 2.01 -0.74 8.19
C GLY A 81 0.50 -0.95 8.02
N ILE A 82 -0.23 -1.15 9.13
CA ILE A 82 -1.68 -1.37 9.10
C ILE A 82 -2.43 -0.12 8.63
N GLU A 83 -2.04 1.06 9.11
CA GLU A 83 -2.65 2.31 8.69
C GLU A 83 -2.39 2.60 7.20
N ASN A 84 -1.18 2.29 6.71
CA ASN A 84 -0.85 2.44 5.30
C ASN A 84 -1.69 1.52 4.41
N VAL A 85 -1.90 0.26 4.84
CA VAL A 85 -2.79 -0.69 4.14
C VAL A 85 -4.22 -0.17 4.12
N ARG A 86 -4.74 0.30 5.26
CA ARG A 86 -6.09 0.88 5.35
C ARG A 86 -6.28 2.05 4.38
N GLN A 87 -5.32 2.96 4.32
CA GLN A 87 -5.39 4.11 3.39
C GLN A 87 -5.28 3.69 1.91
N LEU A 88 -4.57 2.60 1.62
CA LEU A 88 -4.47 2.01 0.29
C LEU A 88 -5.80 1.37 -0.14
N GLU A 89 -6.40 0.58 0.73
CA GLU A 89 -7.70 -0.05 0.50
C GLU A 89 -8.79 1.01 0.32
N ALA A 90 -8.77 2.08 1.13
CA ALA A 90 -9.66 3.23 0.97
C ALA A 90 -9.49 3.95 -0.39
N ARG A 91 -8.37 3.74 -1.09
CA ARG A 91 -8.10 4.26 -2.45
C ARG A 91 -8.33 3.21 -3.53
N SER A 92 -9.03 2.14 -3.21
CA SER A 92 -9.32 1.00 -4.10
C SER A 92 -8.07 0.26 -4.59
N CYS A 93 -6.94 0.38 -3.89
CA CYS A 93 -5.75 -0.43 -4.18
C CYS A 93 -5.94 -1.85 -3.66
N LEU A 94 -5.59 -2.85 -4.46
CA LEU A 94 -5.60 -4.23 -4.01
C LEU A 94 -4.32 -4.57 -3.26
N VAL A 95 -4.44 -4.97 -2.00
CA VAL A 95 -3.31 -5.39 -1.16
C VAL A 95 -3.31 -6.91 -0.99
N LEU A 96 -2.16 -7.55 -1.25
CA LEU A 96 -2.00 -9.00 -1.11
C LEU A 96 -0.92 -9.38 -0.08
N HIS A 97 -1.40 -10.09 0.93
CA HIS A 97 -0.71 -10.88 1.97
C HIS A 97 0.20 -12.01 1.46
N GLY A 98 1.40 -12.20 2.03
CA GLY A 98 2.14 -13.47 1.94
C GLY A 98 2.58 -13.88 0.54
N VAL A 99 2.77 -12.91 -0.36
CA VAL A 99 3.16 -13.17 -1.75
C VAL A 99 4.68 -13.26 -1.84
N ASP A 100 5.18 -14.46 -2.14
CA ASP A 100 6.58 -14.67 -2.46
C ASP A 100 6.87 -14.32 -3.92
N ALA A 101 7.71 -13.30 -4.12
CA ALA A 101 8.13 -12.82 -5.43
C ALA A 101 8.73 -13.92 -6.33
N THR A 102 9.40 -14.90 -5.73
CA THR A 102 10.02 -16.02 -6.45
C THR A 102 9.00 -17.04 -6.96
N GLN A 103 7.80 -17.05 -6.37
CA GLN A 103 6.72 -18.00 -6.67
C GLN A 103 5.49 -17.31 -7.30
N MET A 104 5.58 -16.01 -7.64
CA MET A 104 4.46 -15.24 -8.19
C MET A 104 3.87 -15.83 -9.49
N SER A 105 4.67 -16.53 -10.29
CA SER A 105 4.19 -17.22 -11.51
C SER A 105 3.18 -18.34 -11.21
N GLN A 106 3.20 -18.87 -9.98
CA GLN A 106 2.27 -19.90 -9.52
C GLN A 106 1.00 -19.31 -8.92
N HIS A 107 1.05 -18.04 -8.48
CA HIS A 107 -0.07 -17.37 -7.85
C HIS A 107 -1.22 -17.13 -8.86
N PHE A 108 -2.36 -17.78 -8.63
CA PHE A 108 -3.47 -17.83 -9.58
C PHE A 108 -3.93 -16.45 -10.06
N PHE A 109 -4.09 -15.50 -9.13
CA PHE A 109 -4.53 -14.15 -9.43
C PHE A 109 -3.50 -13.33 -10.21
N LEU A 110 -2.20 -13.51 -9.91
CA LEU A 110 -1.14 -12.70 -10.51
C LEU A 110 -0.76 -13.22 -11.90
N ARG A 111 -0.84 -14.53 -12.12
CA ARG A 111 -0.60 -15.16 -13.43
C ARG A 111 -1.67 -14.79 -14.47
N THR A 112 -2.91 -14.62 -14.03
CA THR A 112 -4.04 -14.32 -14.92
C THR A 112 -4.14 -12.83 -15.27
N GLN A 113 -3.44 -11.98 -14.51
CA GLN A 113 -3.46 -10.54 -14.69
C GLN A 113 -2.33 -10.05 -15.59
N ARG A 114 -2.59 -9.00 -16.37
CA ARG A 114 -1.56 -8.27 -17.12
C ARG A 114 -1.23 -6.96 -16.43
N PHE A 115 0.05 -6.64 -16.37
CA PHE A 115 0.57 -5.41 -15.78
C PHE A 115 1.43 -4.66 -16.80
N ASP A 116 1.26 -3.35 -16.88
CA ASP A 116 2.07 -2.47 -17.73
C ASP A 116 3.42 -2.16 -17.09
N ARG A 117 3.46 -2.19 -15.74
CA ARG A 117 4.64 -1.93 -14.93
C ARG A 117 4.67 -2.87 -13.73
N ILE A 118 5.87 -3.40 -13.46
CA ILE A 118 6.17 -4.14 -12.23
C ILE A 118 7.27 -3.38 -11.51
N ILE A 119 7.01 -2.98 -10.27
CA ILE A 119 7.95 -2.26 -9.41
C ILE A 119 8.42 -3.21 -8.32
N TYR A 120 9.72 -3.48 -8.29
CA TYR A 120 10.35 -4.27 -7.23
C TYR A 120 10.98 -3.34 -6.20
N ASN A 121 10.43 -3.32 -4.98
CA ASN A 121 10.91 -2.49 -3.89
C ASN A 121 11.90 -3.25 -2.99
N PHE A 122 12.89 -3.90 -3.60
CA PHE A 122 13.92 -4.60 -2.83
C PHE A 122 14.91 -3.59 -2.25
N PRO A 123 15.13 -3.57 -0.93
CA PRO A 123 16.21 -2.79 -0.36
C PRO A 123 17.53 -3.35 -0.91
N MET A 124 18.17 -2.57 -1.79
CA MET A 124 19.57 -2.79 -2.12
C MET A 124 20.35 -2.52 -0.83
N TRP A 125 20.94 -3.55 -0.21
CA TRP A 125 21.94 -3.36 0.82
C TRP A 125 23.07 -2.50 0.24
N VAL A 126 23.00 -1.19 0.48
CA VAL A 126 24.12 -0.29 0.23
C VAL A 126 25.22 -0.71 1.19
N PHE A 127 26.16 -1.48 0.67
CA PHE A 127 27.38 -1.88 1.35
C PHE A 127 27.99 -0.61 1.98
N SER A 128 28.16 -0.63 3.31
CA SER A 128 28.64 0.50 4.10
C SER A 128 29.90 1.12 3.49
N ILE A 129 29.79 2.27 2.83
CA ILE A 129 30.95 3.13 2.57
C ILE A 129 31.31 3.75 3.92
N LYS A 130 32.18 3.07 4.68
CA LYS A 130 32.91 3.72 5.78
C LYS A 130 33.68 4.88 5.16
N ARG A 131 33.28 6.11 5.49
CA ARG A 131 34.08 7.30 5.18
C ARG A 131 35.47 7.10 5.78
N ILE A 132 36.47 6.88 4.93
CA ILE A 132 37.87 7.03 5.30
C ILE A 132 38.06 8.52 5.59
N ALA A 133 38.18 8.87 6.86
CA ALA A 133 38.66 10.19 7.27
C ALA A 133 40.17 10.23 7.02
N ILE A 134 40.62 11.01 6.05
CA ILE A 134 42.04 11.35 5.92
C ILE A 134 42.31 12.45 6.95
N ALA A 135 42.95 12.08 8.06
CA ALA A 135 43.54 13.04 8.97
C ALA A 135 44.75 13.69 8.27
N ARG A 136 44.69 15.01 8.05
CA ARG A 136 45.88 15.81 7.73
C ARG A 136 46.52 16.19 9.05
N SER A 137 47.71 15.64 9.33
CA SER A 137 48.58 16.19 10.38
C SER A 137 49.14 17.53 9.90
N SER A 138 49.16 18.51 10.80
CA SER A 138 49.91 19.75 10.69
C SER A 138 51.42 19.48 10.72
#